data_AF-A0A7C6R778-F1
#
_entry.id   AF-A0A7C6R778-F1
#
_cell.length_a   1.000
_cell.length_b   1.000
_cell.length_c   1.000
_cell.angle_alpha   90.00
_cell.angle_beta   90.00
_cell.angle_gamma   90.00
#
_symmetry.space_group_name_H-M   'P 1'
#
loop_
_entity.id
_entity.type
_entity.pdbx_description
1 polymer ?
#
loop_
_entity_poly.entity_id
_entity_poly.type
_entity_poly.pdbx_seq_one_letter_code
_entity_poly.pdbx_strand_id
1 'polypeptide(L)'
;MFTTQESHTYNWDVFKEKVLNEKLKCLKDFFDTQNSGKGKAALYKILSLLRKSNEKINIARYAYLLARLKPETNNENVLKRYREFSDKMYNWSFNKPDTQQLITAIYIYLYQKRKRSE
;
A
#
# COMPACT_ATOMS: atom_id res chain seq x y z
N MET A 1 -2.42 17.83 -1.67
CA MET A 1 -3.68 18.25 -1.05
C MET A 1 -4.71 17.14 -1.16
N PHE A 2 -5.56 16.98 -0.15
CA PHE A 2 -6.69 16.04 -0.14
C PHE A 2 -7.76 16.58 -1.08
N THR A 3 -8.10 15.83 -2.12
CA THR A 3 -9.21 16.19 -3.02
C THR A 3 -10.49 15.66 -2.41
N THR A 4 -11.43 16.55 -2.08
CA THR A 4 -12.75 16.31 -1.47
C THR A 4 -13.69 15.39 -2.26
N GLN A 5 -13.22 14.79 -3.36
CA GLN A 5 -13.99 13.96 -4.29
C GLN A 5 -13.86 12.44 -4.08
N GLU A 6 -12.96 11.97 -3.20
CA GLU A 6 -12.85 10.53 -2.88
C GLU A 6 -13.61 10.25 -1.56
N SER A 7 -14.89 9.87 -1.64
CA SER A 7 -15.66 9.47 -0.46
C SER A 7 -15.13 8.13 0.09
N HIS A 8 -14.13 8.18 0.96
CA HIS A 8 -13.62 7.04 1.72
C HIS A 8 -14.55 6.70 2.89
N THR A 9 -15.78 6.33 2.57
CA THR A 9 -16.81 5.94 3.55
C THR A 9 -17.02 4.44 3.49
N TYR A 10 -16.96 3.79 4.65
CA TYR A 10 -17.07 2.35 4.77
C TYR A 10 -18.02 2.00 5.91
N ASN A 11 -18.66 0.84 5.82
CA ASN A 11 -19.25 0.22 7.00
C ASN A 11 -18.14 -0.01 8.05
N TRP A 12 -18.47 0.12 9.33
CA TRP A 12 -17.54 -0.02 10.43
C TRP A 12 -16.75 -1.34 10.39
N ASP A 13 -17.43 -2.45 10.08
CA ASP A 13 -16.79 -3.77 9.98
C ASP A 13 -15.81 -3.84 8.82
N VAL A 14 -16.14 -3.21 7.68
CA VAL A 14 -15.23 -3.12 6.52
C VAL A 14 -14.01 -2.28 6.86
N PHE A 15 -14.19 -1.15 7.53
CA PHE A 15 -13.07 -0.33 7.97
C PHE A 15 -12.16 -1.10 8.92
N LYS A 16 -12.73 -1.71 9.96
CA LYS A 16 -11.96 -2.46 10.97
C LYS A 16 -11.23 -3.65 10.35
N GLU A 17 -11.95 -4.52 9.64
CA GLU A 17 -11.36 -5.78 9.19
C GLU A 17 -10.54 -5.62 7.90
N LYS A 18 -11.04 -4.87 6.92
CA LYS A 18 -10.36 -4.74 5.62
C LYS A 18 -9.33 -3.62 5.59
N VAL A 19 -9.63 -2.46 6.17
CA VAL A 19 -8.68 -1.33 6.15
C VAL A 19 -7.62 -1.50 7.24
N LEU A 20 -8.01 -1.72 8.49
CA LEU A 20 -7.06 -1.77 9.62
C LEU A 20 -6.37 -3.13 9.78
N ASN A 21 -7.14 -4.21 9.92
CA ASN A 21 -6.60 -5.52 10.29
C ASN A 21 -5.94 -6.27 9.12
N GLU A 22 -6.34 -5.97 7.89
CA GLU A 22 -5.78 -6.58 6.68
C GLU A 22 -4.76 -5.65 6.00
N LYS A 23 -5.22 -4.57 5.36
CA LYS A 23 -4.39 -3.76 4.45
C LYS A 23 -3.34 -2.94 5.20
N LEU A 24 -3.73 -2.23 6.26
CA LEU A 24 -2.81 -1.45 7.09
C LEU A 24 -1.79 -2.35 7.80
N LYS A 25 -2.22 -3.51 8.31
CA LYS A 25 -1.33 -4.50 8.90
C LYS A 25 -0.28 -4.98 7.88
N CYS A 26 -0.71 -5.33 6.66
CA CYS A 26 0.19 -5.73 5.58
C CYS A 26 1.25 -4.65 5.26
N LEU A 27 0.84 -3.38 5.20
CA LEU A 27 1.78 -2.26 5.01
C LEU A 27 2.78 -2.15 6.16
N LYS A 28 2.34 -2.26 7.41
CA LYS A 28 3.23 -2.22 8.58
C LYS A 28 4.22 -3.36 8.59
N ASP A 29 3.73 -4.58 8.39
CA ASP A 29 4.56 -5.80 8.42
C ASP A 29 5.70 -5.71 7.38
N PHE A 30 5.44 -5.13 6.21
CA PHE A 30 6.45 -4.95 5.16
C PHE A 30 7.35 -3.73 5.39
N PHE A 31 6.79 -2.53 5.54
CA PHE A 31 7.58 -1.29 5.57
C PHE A 31 8.26 -1.02 6.91
N ASP A 32 7.78 -1.58 8.02
CA ASP A 32 8.42 -1.40 9.33
C ASP A 32 9.60 -2.36 9.53
N THR A 33 9.57 -3.52 8.87
CA THR A 33 10.69 -4.48 8.88
C THR A 33 11.79 -4.07 7.90
N GLN A 34 11.42 -3.45 6.78
CA GLN A 34 12.34 -2.89 5.79
C GLN A 34 12.81 -1.50 6.23
N ASN A 35 13.69 -1.44 7.23
CA ASN A 35 14.18 -0.25 7.94
C ASN A 35 14.97 0.73 7.03
N SER A 36 14.33 1.24 5.98
CA SER A 36 14.94 1.98 4.89
C SER A 36 14.09 3.21 4.59
N GLY A 37 14.68 4.41 4.71
CA GLY A 37 14.01 5.69 4.41
C GLY A 37 13.42 5.79 2.99
N LYS A 38 13.76 4.83 2.11
CA LYS A 38 13.21 4.65 0.76
C LYS A 38 11.71 4.31 0.74
N GLY A 39 11.14 3.75 1.83
CA GLY A 39 9.75 3.31 1.89
C GLY A 39 8.71 4.43 1.73
N LYS A 40 8.94 5.61 2.34
CA LYS A 40 8.00 6.75 2.26
C LYS A 40 7.86 7.28 0.83
N ALA A 41 8.98 7.45 0.12
CA ALA A 41 8.97 7.93 -1.27
C ALA A 41 8.27 6.94 -2.22
N ALA A 42 8.42 5.63 -1.98
CA ALA A 42 7.72 4.61 -2.73
C ALA A 42 6.20 4.65 -2.47
N LEU A 43 5.77 4.82 -1.22
CA LEU A 43 4.35 4.89 -0.86
C LEU A 43 3.63 6.06 -1.53
N TYR A 44 4.26 7.23 -1.63
CA TYR A 44 3.67 8.37 -2.37
C TYR A 44 3.51 8.06 -3.86
N LYS A 45 4.47 7.36 -4.47
CA LYS A 45 4.35 6.92 -5.87
C LYS A 45 3.25 5.87 -6.04
N ILE A 46 3.16 4.88 -5.14
CA ILE A 46 2.07 3.89 -5.11
C ILE A 46 0.72 4.60 -5.04
N LEU A 47 0.56 5.51 -4.09
CA LEU A 47 -0.68 6.27 -3.89
C LEU A 47 -1.10 7.02 -5.17
N SER A 48 -0.15 7.65 -5.85
CA SER A 48 -0.41 8.38 -7.10
C SER A 48 -0.91 7.47 -8.23
N LEU A 49 -0.43 6.22 -8.29
CA LEU A 49 -0.82 5.24 -9.30
C LEU A 49 -2.17 4.60 -8.96
N LEU A 50 -2.43 4.30 -7.68
CA LEU A 50 -3.69 3.73 -7.22
C LEU A 50 -4.87 4.67 -7.44
N ARG A 51 -4.69 5.99 -7.22
CA ARG A 51 -5.76 6.98 -7.52
C ARG A 51 -6.11 7.05 -9.01
N LYS A 52 -5.23 6.57 -9.88
CA LYS A 52 -5.42 6.55 -11.34
C LYS A 52 -5.49 5.12 -11.89
N SER A 53 -5.79 4.12 -11.05
CA SER A 53 -5.75 2.70 -11.42
C SER A 53 -6.79 2.29 -12.46
N ASN A 54 -7.80 3.13 -12.71
CA ASN A 54 -8.79 2.92 -13.77
C ASN A 54 -8.17 2.92 -15.19
N GLU A 55 -6.94 3.44 -15.34
CA GLU A 55 -6.17 3.34 -16.57
C GLU A 55 -5.22 2.13 -16.52
N LYS A 56 -5.34 1.20 -17.49
CA LYS A 56 -4.51 -0.03 -17.56
C LYS A 56 -3.00 0.24 -17.48
N ILE A 57 -2.54 1.37 -18.02
CA ILE A 57 -1.13 1.78 -17.97
C ILE A 57 -0.62 2.02 -16.54
N ASN A 58 -1.49 2.45 -15.62
CA ASN A 58 -1.13 2.71 -14.24
C ASN A 58 -1.03 1.41 -13.42
N ILE A 59 -1.75 0.35 -13.82
CA ILE A 59 -1.59 -1.00 -13.25
C ILE A 59 -0.20 -1.57 -13.61
N ALA A 60 0.24 -1.42 -14.87
CA ALA A 60 1.57 -1.86 -15.28
C ALA A 60 2.70 -1.09 -14.57
N ARG A 61 2.57 0.24 -14.46
CA ARG A 61 3.51 1.09 -13.69
C ARG A 61 3.52 0.72 -12.21
N TYR A 62 2.37 0.35 -11.67
CA TYR A 62 2.25 -0.10 -10.29
C TYR A 62 2.95 -1.44 -10.06
N ALA A 63 2.74 -2.43 -10.92
CA ALA A 63 3.45 -3.70 -10.88
C ALA A 63 4.97 -3.53 -10.96
N TYR A 64 5.45 -2.67 -11.88
CA TYR A 64 6.88 -2.35 -11.98
C TYR A 64 7.43 -1.72 -10.70
N LEU A 65 6.66 -0.84 -10.06
CA LEU A 65 7.08 -0.20 -8.82
C LEU A 65 7.10 -1.18 -7.64
N LEU A 66 6.16 -2.13 -7.57
CA LEU A 66 6.20 -3.24 -6.61
C LEU A 66 7.45 -4.11 -6.83
N ALA A 67 7.77 -4.46 -8.07
CA ALA A 67 8.98 -5.21 -8.40
C ALA A 67 10.27 -4.53 -7.91
N ARG A 68 10.30 -3.19 -7.95
CA ARG A 68 11.43 -2.39 -7.46
C ARG A 68 11.53 -2.33 -5.92
N LEU A 69 10.48 -2.72 -5.20
CA LEU A 69 10.51 -2.89 -3.74
C LEU A 69 11.08 -4.24 -3.30
N LYS A 70 11.38 -5.14 -4.25
CA LYS A 70 12.00 -6.42 -3.96
C LYS A 70 13.31 -6.19 -3.18
N PRO A 71 13.50 -6.84 -2.02
CA PRO A 71 14.76 -6.76 -1.30
C PRO A 71 15.88 -7.46 -2.07
N GLU A 72 17.04 -6.83 -2.10
CA GLU A 72 18.29 -7.40 -2.61
C GLU A 72 18.90 -8.33 -1.55
N THR A 73 18.27 -9.48 -1.33
CA THR A 73 18.73 -10.47 -0.35
C THR A 73 18.51 -11.89 -0.87
N ASN A 74 19.38 -12.80 -0.46
CA ASN A 74 19.22 -14.25 -0.71
C ASN A 74 18.45 -14.94 0.42
N ASN A 75 18.00 -14.21 1.44
CA ASN A 75 17.21 -14.79 2.51
C ASN A 75 15.80 -15.16 2.02
N GLU A 76 15.53 -16.46 1.89
CA GLU A 76 14.27 -16.98 1.38
C GLU A 76 13.05 -16.52 2.19
N ASN A 77 13.17 -16.39 3.50
CA ASN A 77 12.07 -15.93 4.35
C ASN A 77 11.69 -14.48 4.05
N VAL A 78 12.68 -13.62 3.80
CA VAL A 78 12.45 -12.22 3.44
C VAL A 78 11.85 -12.12 2.04
N LEU A 79 12.33 -12.94 1.10
CA LEU A 79 11.78 -13.02 -0.25
C LEU A 79 10.33 -13.54 -0.27
N LYS A 80 10.01 -14.53 0.57
CA LYS A 80 8.63 -15.05 0.71
C LYS A 80 7.68 -13.98 1.23
N ARG A 81 8.07 -13.26 2.30
CA ARG A 81 7.28 -12.13 2.83
C ARG A 81 7.06 -11.04 1.79
N TYR A 82 8.09 -10.74 0.99
CA TYR A 82 7.96 -9.80 -0.12
C TYR A 82 6.95 -10.29 -1.17
N ARG A 83 6.99 -11.56 -1.59
CA ARG A 83 6.03 -12.12 -2.56
C ARG A 83 4.60 -12.04 -2.05
N GLU A 84 4.37 -12.47 -0.82
CA GLU A 84 3.04 -12.40 -0.20
C GLU A 84 2.53 -10.95 -0.12
N PHE A 85 3.40 -9.99 0.17
CA PHE A 85 3.09 -8.57 0.15
C PHE A 85 2.76 -8.09 -1.27
N SER A 86 3.62 -8.37 -2.26
CA SER A 86 3.45 -7.89 -3.63
C SER A 86 2.17 -8.44 -4.27
N ASP A 87 1.85 -9.71 -4.02
CA ASP A 87 0.67 -10.36 -4.58
C ASP A 87 -0.61 -9.77 -4.00
N LYS A 88 -0.67 -9.55 -2.68
CA LYS A 88 -1.80 -8.86 -2.04
C LYS A 88 -1.99 -7.45 -2.58
N MET A 89 -0.90 -6.68 -2.64
CA MET A 89 -0.89 -5.32 -3.15
C MET A 89 -1.36 -5.24 -4.61
N TYR A 90 -0.97 -6.20 -5.43
CA TYR A 90 -1.38 -6.30 -6.82
C TYR A 90 -2.86 -6.68 -6.93
N ASN A 91 -3.31 -7.70 -6.20
CA ASN A 91 -4.69 -8.17 -6.22
C ASN A 91 -5.70 -7.07 -5.82
N TRP A 92 -5.39 -6.29 -4.79
CA TRP A 92 -6.24 -5.19 -4.34
C TRP A 92 -6.36 -4.04 -5.35
N SER A 93 -5.47 -3.96 -6.35
CA SER A 93 -5.50 -2.91 -7.37
C SER A 93 -6.49 -3.16 -8.51
N PHE A 94 -7.06 -4.38 -8.61
CA PHE A 94 -7.96 -4.76 -9.70
C PHE A 94 -9.42 -4.38 -9.50
N ASN A 95 -9.85 -4.14 -8.25
CA ASN A 95 -11.23 -3.76 -7.97
C ASN A 95 -11.28 -2.45 -7.18
N LYS A 96 -12.32 -1.65 -7.46
CA LYS A 96 -12.50 -0.31 -6.92
C LYS A 96 -12.64 -0.30 -5.38
N PRO A 97 -13.42 -1.19 -4.74
CA PRO A 97 -13.53 -1.23 -3.28
C PRO A 97 -12.19 -1.48 -2.57
N ASP A 98 -11.44 -2.51 -2.98
CA ASP A 98 -10.15 -2.83 -2.38
C ASP A 98 -9.12 -1.73 -2.64
N THR A 99 -9.13 -1.12 -3.83
CA THR A 99 -8.26 0.00 -4.16
C THR A 99 -8.52 1.18 -3.23
N GLN A 100 -9.79 1.54 -3.00
CA GLN A 100 -10.15 2.62 -2.09
C GLN A 100 -9.73 2.32 -0.64
N GLN A 101 -9.99 1.10 -0.17
CA GLN A 101 -9.58 0.66 1.16
C GLN A 101 -8.05 0.68 1.32
N LEU A 102 -7.32 0.27 0.28
CA LEU A 102 -5.85 0.30 0.25
C LEU A 102 -5.32 1.73 0.29
N ILE A 103 -5.91 2.64 -0.47
CA ILE A 103 -5.59 4.08 -0.42
C ILE A 103 -5.79 4.62 1.01
N THR A 104 -6.91 4.29 1.67
CA THR A 104 -7.15 4.67 3.06
C THR A 104 -6.10 4.11 4.01
N ALA A 105 -5.73 2.83 3.88
CA ALA A 105 -4.69 2.21 4.70
C ALA A 105 -3.33 2.91 4.51
N ILE A 106 -2.97 3.26 3.27
CA ILE A 106 -1.73 4.00 2.96
C ILE A 106 -1.74 5.38 3.63
N TYR A 107 -2.86 6.11 3.60
CA TYR A 107 -2.96 7.39 4.30
C TYR A 107 -2.71 7.23 5.80
N ILE A 108 -3.41 6.29 6.45
CA ILE A 108 -3.26 6.05 7.89
C ILE A 108 -1.80 5.73 8.23
N TYR A 109 -1.16 4.87 7.43
CA TYR A 109 0.25 4.53 7.62
C TYR A 109 1.17 5.75 7.51
N LEU A 110 1.02 6.56 6.46
CA LEU A 110 1.82 7.77 6.26
C LEU A 110 1.66 8.76 7.41
N TYR A 111 0.43 8.94 7.91
CA TYR A 111 0.15 9.81 9.06
C TYR A 111 0.80 9.29 10.35
N GLN A 112 0.68 7.98 10.63
CA GLN A 112 1.35 7.37 11.78
C GLN A 112 2.87 7.54 11.72
N LYS A 113 3.46 7.45 10.52
CA LYS A 113 4.91 7.64 10.32
C LYS A 113 5.36 9.10 10.27
N ARG A 114 4.46 10.05 10.07
CA ARG A 114 4.77 11.49 10.19
C ARG A 114 4.90 11.89 11.66
N LYS A 115 3.95 11.49 12.51
CA LYS A 115 3.95 11.77 13.96
C LYS A 115 5.17 11.20 14.71
N ARG A 116 5.81 10.16 14.17
CA ARG A 116 6.99 9.53 14.78
C ARG A 116 8.33 10.17 14.35
N SER A 117 8.29 11.11 13.39
CA SER A 117 9.47 11.83 12.88
C SER A 117 9.60 13.25 13.45
N GLU A 118 8.57 13.71 14.16
CA GLU A 118 8.58 14.89 15.05
C GLU A 118 8.91 14.42 16.47
#